data_AF-A0A1Z3N4F7-F1
#
_entry.id   AF-A0A1Z3N4F7-F1
#
_cell.length_a   1.000
_cell.length_b   1.000
_cell.length_c   1.000
_cell.angle_alpha   90.00
_cell.angle_beta   90.00
_cell.angle_gamma   90.00
#
_symmetry.space_group_name_H-M   'P 1'
#
loop_
_entity.id
_entity.type
_entity.pdbx_description
1 polymer ?
#
loop_
_entity_poly.entity_id
_entity_poly.type
_entity_poly.pdbx_seq_one_letter_code
_entity_poly.pdbx_strand_id
1 'polypeptide(L)'
;MQNRQPEFSKGKEISMGSLVPPVLSDYMNYRQFLADFYLFKRKASKGSLRAYTYAVFSAAANIKSPNYLKMIIEGKRNLSDDMIGKFGKALGFMKDQTEEFRLLVQFTQAMDPAERNMYLKKLSEHRVAGKLKSGEIDRKTWEKVPNWVAWIIYAMIDQDGVSFDTATLKNLLRGKASEDEIDNALSTLISSGDLRRDEVTGELKKARSLTESPEEIPVALVRKLQSQLMYLGLESLYQDQPTEREFGTLTLSLTKSEFEEIKFKLRQMRKALHKDNSIARMKDKGERVYQLNIQLFPVTNAVETAVKAPAMKSALDIQVETPIVETTPVEAPVMMAEAPAVPQAAAPAAPVSAKEQKNERSNVSSLAATAASAADLFR
;
A
#
# COMPACT_ATOMS: atom_id res chain seq x y z
N MET A 1 34.57 7.67 -1.97
CA MET A 1 33.18 7.50 -1.51
C MET A 1 32.25 7.93 -2.64
N GLN A 2 31.80 6.98 -3.48
CA GLN A 2 30.91 7.22 -4.61
C GLN A 2 29.48 6.94 -4.17
N ASN A 3 28.63 7.96 -4.18
CA ASN A 3 27.18 7.83 -4.01
C ASN A 3 26.60 7.04 -5.18
N ARG A 4 26.35 5.73 -4.99
CA ARG A 4 25.47 4.96 -5.87
C ARG A 4 24.04 5.16 -5.36
N GLN A 5 23.24 5.91 -6.11
CA GLN A 5 21.79 5.95 -5.89
C GLN A 5 21.16 4.60 -6.26
N PRO A 6 20.12 4.15 -5.55
CA PRO A 6 19.47 2.88 -5.84
C PRO A 6 18.67 2.96 -7.16
N GLU A 7 19.00 2.08 -8.09
CA GLU A 7 18.21 1.82 -9.32
C GLU A 7 16.92 1.09 -8.94
N PHE A 8 15.84 1.85 -8.77
CA PHE A 8 14.49 1.27 -8.74
C PHE A 8 14.07 0.88 -10.17
N SER A 9 13.78 -0.41 -10.33
CA SER A 9 13.64 -1.13 -11.60
C SER A 9 12.43 -0.72 -12.44
N LYS A 10 12.72 -0.46 -13.73
CA LYS A 10 11.95 -0.72 -14.96
C LYS A 10 10.42 -0.58 -14.88
N GLY A 11 9.93 0.59 -15.29
CA GLY A 11 8.61 0.69 -15.93
C GLY A 11 8.57 -0.22 -17.16
N LYS A 12 7.40 -0.84 -17.39
CA LYS A 12 6.95 -1.62 -18.57
C LYS A 12 8.06 -2.01 -19.55
N GLU A 13 8.35 -3.31 -19.69
CA GLU A 13 9.13 -3.80 -20.83
C GLU A 13 8.43 -3.41 -22.13
N ILE A 14 8.86 -2.28 -22.70
CA ILE A 14 8.53 -1.88 -24.06
C ILE A 14 9.32 -2.83 -24.94
N SER A 15 8.62 -3.78 -25.54
CA SER A 15 9.14 -4.66 -26.60
C SER A 15 10.09 -3.87 -27.52
N MET A 16 11.33 -4.34 -27.64
CA MET A 16 12.43 -3.70 -28.40
C MET A 16 12.24 -3.76 -29.93
N GLY A 17 11.03 -3.50 -30.42
CA GLY A 17 10.68 -3.55 -31.84
C GLY A 17 9.96 -2.32 -32.40
N SER A 18 9.35 -1.47 -31.57
CA SER A 18 8.63 -0.28 -32.04
C SER A 18 9.24 1.02 -31.47
N LEU A 19 9.47 2.00 -32.35
CA LEU A 19 9.91 3.36 -31.99
C LEU A 19 8.73 4.14 -31.37
N VAL A 20 8.32 3.74 -30.17
CA VAL A 20 7.31 4.47 -29.40
C VAL A 20 7.98 5.63 -28.66
N PRO A 21 7.48 6.87 -28.75
CA PRO A 21 8.00 7.97 -27.96
C PRO A 21 7.75 7.73 -26.46
N PRO A 22 8.73 7.99 -25.58
CA PRO A 22 8.52 7.84 -24.14
C PRO A 22 7.48 8.85 -23.65
N VAL A 23 6.54 8.37 -22.81
CA VAL A 23 5.47 9.18 -22.23
C VAL A 23 5.86 9.60 -20.81
N LEU A 24 5.86 10.90 -20.53
CA LEU A 24 6.31 11.46 -19.25
C LEU A 24 5.61 10.82 -18.03
N SER A 25 4.30 10.55 -18.16
CA SER A 25 3.47 10.03 -17.07
C SER A 25 3.81 8.62 -16.63
N ASP A 26 4.58 7.87 -17.42
CA ASP A 26 5.05 6.52 -17.08
C ASP A 26 6.29 6.51 -16.17
N TYR A 27 6.88 7.68 -15.90
CA TYR A 27 8.14 7.80 -15.16
C TYR A 27 7.94 8.39 -13.76
N MET A 28 8.71 7.85 -12.80
CA MET A 28 8.87 8.40 -11.45
C MET A 28 10.23 9.09 -11.23
N ASN A 29 11.11 9.03 -12.24
CA ASN A 29 12.39 9.72 -12.25
C ASN A 29 12.56 10.48 -13.56
N TYR A 30 12.63 11.81 -13.49
CA TYR A 30 12.77 12.66 -14.68
C TYR A 30 14.09 12.42 -15.44
N ARG A 31 15.17 12.00 -14.77
CA ARG A 31 16.45 11.72 -15.43
C ARG A 31 16.35 10.50 -16.33
N GLN A 32 15.63 9.47 -15.88
CA GLN A 32 15.36 8.29 -16.69
C GLN A 32 14.52 8.65 -17.91
N PHE A 33 13.46 9.44 -17.73
CA PHE A 33 12.67 9.96 -18.84
C PHE A 33 13.54 10.73 -19.85
N LEU A 34 14.41 11.63 -19.40
CA LEU A 34 15.31 12.40 -20.26
C LEU A 34 16.31 11.51 -21.01
N ALA A 35 16.82 10.45 -20.36
CA ALA A 35 17.70 9.47 -20.98
C ALA A 35 16.98 8.72 -22.11
N ASP A 36 15.78 8.21 -21.84
CA ASP A 36 14.99 7.46 -22.81
C ASP A 36 14.52 8.36 -23.96
N PHE A 37 14.14 9.61 -23.68
CA PHE A 37 13.81 10.60 -24.71
C PHE A 37 15.00 10.87 -25.63
N TYR A 38 16.20 11.05 -25.07
CA TYR A 38 17.41 11.25 -25.86
C TYR A 38 17.70 10.02 -26.74
N LEU A 39 17.62 8.82 -26.17
CA LEU A 39 17.83 7.57 -26.92
C LEU A 39 16.80 7.40 -28.04
N PHE A 40 15.53 7.71 -27.77
CA PHE A 40 14.45 7.71 -28.76
C PHE A 40 14.74 8.69 -29.91
N LYS A 41 15.02 9.96 -29.61
CA LYS A 41 15.33 10.96 -30.64
C LYS A 41 16.57 10.61 -31.44
N ARG A 42 17.61 10.08 -30.79
CA ARG A 42 18.83 9.61 -31.46
C ARG A 42 18.54 8.47 -32.43
N LYS A 43 17.76 7.46 -32.01
CA LYS A 43 17.33 6.36 -32.88
C LYS A 43 16.46 6.86 -34.04
N ALA A 44 15.49 7.73 -33.76
CA ALA A 44 14.59 8.30 -34.77
C ALA A 44 15.32 9.18 -35.79
N SER A 45 16.42 9.83 -35.40
CA SER A 45 17.27 10.63 -36.28
C SER A 45 18.34 9.84 -37.03
N LYS A 46 18.42 8.51 -36.83
CA LYS A 46 19.44 7.67 -37.45
C LYS A 46 19.20 7.62 -38.96
N GLY A 47 20.14 8.17 -39.74
CA GLY A 47 20.02 8.30 -41.20
C GLY A 47 19.52 9.66 -41.68
N SER A 48 19.19 10.59 -40.78
CA SER A 48 18.95 11.99 -41.15
C SER A 48 20.27 12.73 -41.40
N LEU A 49 20.24 13.76 -42.26
CA LEU A 49 21.36 14.65 -42.56
C LEU A 49 21.97 15.28 -41.28
N ARG A 50 21.15 15.43 -40.22
CA ARG A 50 21.58 15.94 -38.91
C ARG A 50 21.10 15.01 -37.79
N ALA A 51 22.01 14.18 -37.28
CA ALA A 51 21.74 13.32 -36.15
C ALA A 51 21.43 14.13 -34.87
N TYR A 52 20.56 13.59 -34.02
CA TYR A 52 20.22 14.18 -32.73
C TYR A 52 21.37 13.99 -31.73
N THR A 53 21.84 15.08 -31.14
CA THR A 53 22.95 15.09 -30.16
C THR A 53 22.59 15.94 -28.95
N TYR A 54 23.37 15.83 -27.87
CA TYR A 54 23.22 16.68 -26.68
C TYR A 54 23.30 18.18 -27.01
N ALA A 55 24.14 18.55 -27.98
CA ALA A 55 24.26 19.93 -28.44
C ALA A 55 22.98 20.42 -29.13
N VAL A 56 22.31 19.55 -29.91
CA VAL A 56 21.01 19.86 -30.55
C VAL A 56 19.93 20.10 -29.50
N PHE A 57 19.84 19.25 -28.47
CA PHE A 57 18.91 19.49 -27.35
C PHE A 57 19.21 20.81 -26.64
N SER A 58 20.48 21.08 -26.33
CA SER A 58 20.89 22.29 -25.62
C SER A 58 20.56 23.55 -26.41
N ALA A 59 20.75 23.53 -27.74
CA ALA A 59 20.34 24.61 -28.63
C ALA A 59 18.81 24.81 -28.61
N ALA A 60 18.03 23.72 -28.70
CA ALA A 60 16.56 23.79 -28.62
C ALA A 60 16.06 24.33 -27.26
N ALA A 61 16.79 24.07 -26.18
CA ALA A 61 16.51 24.58 -24.84
C ALA A 61 17.03 26.01 -24.61
N ASN A 62 17.70 26.63 -25.60
CA ASN A 62 18.41 27.90 -25.46
C ASN A 62 19.45 27.88 -24.32
N ILE A 63 20.25 26.81 -24.26
CA ILE A 63 21.29 26.57 -23.26
C ILE A 63 22.66 26.62 -23.95
N LYS A 64 23.55 27.46 -23.42
CA LYS A 64 24.92 27.64 -23.96
C LYS A 64 25.80 26.40 -23.82
N SER A 65 25.61 25.60 -22.77
CA SER A 65 26.43 24.41 -22.50
C SER A 65 25.95 23.21 -23.33
N PRO A 66 26.74 22.70 -24.30
CA PRO A 66 26.29 21.66 -25.23
C PRO A 66 26.02 20.30 -24.57
N ASN A 67 26.62 20.05 -23.41
CA ASN A 67 26.52 18.80 -22.65
C ASN A 67 25.61 18.92 -21.42
N TYR A 68 24.79 19.98 -21.33
CA TYR A 68 23.96 20.21 -20.16
C TYR A 68 22.99 19.07 -19.88
N LEU A 69 22.27 18.60 -20.92
CA LEU A 69 21.38 17.44 -20.80
C LEU A 69 22.12 16.18 -20.30
N LYS A 70 23.34 15.92 -20.81
CA LYS A 70 24.15 14.79 -20.37
C LYS A 70 24.49 14.86 -18.89
N MET A 71 24.89 16.04 -18.39
CA MET A 71 25.16 16.25 -16.96
C MET A 71 23.93 16.04 -16.08
N ILE A 72 22.74 16.39 -16.57
CA ILE A 72 21.48 16.09 -15.89
C ILE A 72 21.22 14.58 -15.90
N ILE A 73 21.32 13.89 -17.04
CA ILE A 73 21.08 12.44 -17.08
C ILE A 73 22.04 11.69 -16.14
N GLU A 74 23.31 12.08 -16.11
CA GLU A 74 24.35 11.46 -15.27
C GLU A 74 24.28 11.85 -13.78
N GLY A 75 23.31 12.68 -13.37
CA GLY A 75 23.18 13.10 -11.96
C GLY A 75 24.23 14.13 -11.51
N LYS A 76 25.07 14.65 -12.41
CA LYS A 76 26.13 15.63 -12.10
C LYS A 76 25.58 17.04 -11.82
N ARG A 77 24.35 17.34 -12.23
CA ARG A 77 23.64 18.61 -11.98
C ARG A 77 22.16 18.39 -11.72
N ASN A 78 21.55 19.30 -10.98
CA ASN A 78 20.10 19.41 -10.79
C ASN A 78 19.51 20.45 -11.75
N LEU A 79 18.20 20.39 -11.98
CA LEU A 79 17.43 21.39 -12.71
C LEU A 79 16.88 22.43 -11.74
N SER A 80 17.12 23.71 -12.03
CA SER A 80 16.40 24.83 -11.41
C SER A 80 15.05 25.07 -12.10
N ASP A 81 14.14 25.79 -11.46
CA ASP A 81 12.82 26.11 -12.03
C ASP A 81 12.89 26.82 -13.40
N ASP A 82 13.86 27.73 -13.59
CA ASP A 82 14.10 28.37 -14.90
C ASP A 82 14.50 27.35 -15.98
N MET A 83 15.34 26.38 -15.62
CA MET A 83 15.78 25.33 -16.55
C MET A 83 14.67 24.33 -16.85
N ILE A 84 13.74 24.08 -15.92
CA ILE A 84 12.57 23.22 -16.16
C ILE A 84 11.76 23.76 -17.33
N GLY A 85 11.49 25.07 -17.36
CA GLY A 85 10.74 25.70 -18.46
C GLY A 85 11.47 25.60 -19.81
N LYS A 86 12.80 25.79 -19.82
CA LYS A 86 13.64 25.63 -21.02
C LYS A 86 13.66 24.20 -21.54
N PHE A 87 13.72 23.22 -20.64
CA PHE A 87 13.64 21.80 -20.98
C PHE A 87 12.26 21.45 -21.52
N GLY A 88 11.18 21.93 -20.91
CA GLY A 88 9.81 21.75 -21.40
C GLY A 88 9.67 22.20 -22.86
N LYS A 89 10.22 23.36 -23.21
CA LYS A 89 10.25 23.86 -24.60
C LYS A 89 11.04 22.94 -25.54
N ALA A 90 12.25 22.50 -25.15
CA ALA A 90 13.06 21.59 -25.96
C ALA A 90 12.44 20.20 -26.15
N LEU A 91 11.67 19.74 -25.15
CA LEU A 91 10.91 18.50 -25.19
C LEU A 91 9.63 18.61 -26.04
N GLY A 92 9.22 19.83 -26.38
CA GLY A 92 7.96 20.10 -27.09
C GLY A 92 6.72 19.96 -26.21
N PHE A 93 6.89 20.14 -24.90
CA PHE A 93 5.78 20.04 -23.95
C PHE A 93 4.86 21.25 -24.01
N MET A 94 3.55 20.96 -23.90
CA MET A 94 2.54 21.97 -23.66
C MET A 94 2.55 22.41 -22.20
N LYS A 95 1.75 23.44 -21.86
CA LYS A 95 1.70 24.01 -20.50
C LYS A 95 1.45 22.95 -19.42
N ASP A 96 0.47 22.06 -19.65
CA ASP A 96 0.08 21.00 -18.72
C ASP A 96 1.20 19.96 -18.54
N GLN A 97 1.82 19.50 -19.63
CA GLN A 97 2.97 18.58 -19.58
C GLN A 97 4.22 19.20 -18.94
N THR A 98 4.42 20.52 -19.12
CA THR A 98 5.52 21.24 -18.48
C THR A 98 5.32 21.32 -16.97
N GLU A 99 4.08 21.45 -16.52
CA GLU A 99 3.77 21.43 -15.09
C GLU A 99 3.93 20.03 -14.49
N GLU A 100 3.49 18.98 -15.19
CA GLU A 100 3.80 17.61 -14.78
C GLU A 100 5.32 17.37 -14.67
N PHE A 101 6.09 17.86 -15.65
CA PHE A 101 7.54 17.74 -15.63
C PHE A 101 8.16 18.51 -14.45
N ARG A 102 7.65 19.70 -14.14
CA ARG A 102 8.06 20.49 -12.98
C ARG A 102 7.83 19.71 -11.68
N LEU A 103 6.62 19.19 -11.48
CA LEU A 103 6.25 18.43 -10.28
C LEU A 103 7.10 17.16 -10.14
N LEU A 104 7.39 16.46 -11.25
CA LEU A 104 8.28 15.30 -11.27
C LEU A 104 9.72 15.68 -10.88
N VAL A 105 10.25 16.79 -11.39
CA VAL A 105 11.58 17.28 -11.02
C VAL A 105 11.63 17.66 -9.54
N GLN A 106 10.66 18.43 -9.05
CA GLN A 106 10.60 18.85 -7.64
C GLN A 106 10.50 17.65 -6.70
N PHE A 107 9.63 16.68 -7.02
CA PHE A 107 9.52 15.41 -6.32
C PHE A 107 10.86 14.68 -6.22
N THR A 108 11.57 14.52 -7.35
CA THR A 108 12.82 13.75 -7.37
C THR A 108 14.02 14.47 -6.73
N GLN A 109 14.01 15.80 -6.71
CA GLN A 109 15.10 16.62 -6.16
C GLN A 109 14.91 17.00 -4.69
N ALA A 110 13.68 16.93 -4.16
CA ALA A 110 13.40 17.24 -2.76
C ALA A 110 14.23 16.34 -1.83
N MET A 111 15.00 16.96 -0.92
CA MET A 111 15.78 16.24 0.09
C MET A 111 14.97 16.01 1.36
N ASP A 112 14.10 16.96 1.71
CA ASP A 112 13.21 16.83 2.84
C ASP A 112 12.09 15.83 2.52
N PRO A 113 11.87 14.81 3.36
CA PRO A 113 10.83 13.82 3.12
C PRO A 113 9.41 14.40 3.07
N ALA A 114 9.10 15.43 3.87
CA ALA A 114 7.77 16.03 3.88
C ALA A 114 7.53 16.84 2.59
N GLU A 115 8.52 17.61 2.14
CA GLU A 115 8.51 18.31 0.87
C GLU A 115 8.38 17.33 -0.32
N ARG A 116 9.15 16.23 -0.29
CA ARG A 116 9.07 15.16 -1.29
C ARG A 116 7.66 14.58 -1.37
N ASN A 117 7.04 14.32 -0.22
CA ASN A 117 5.68 13.80 -0.15
C ASN A 117 4.66 14.79 -0.73
N MET A 118 4.79 16.08 -0.39
CA MET A 118 3.93 17.13 -0.93
C MET A 118 3.97 17.17 -2.47
N TYR A 119 5.17 17.16 -3.08
CA TYR A 119 5.29 17.17 -4.54
C TYR A 119 4.79 15.90 -5.19
N LEU A 120 4.97 14.75 -4.52
CA LEU A 120 4.45 13.49 -5.00
C LEU A 120 2.91 13.46 -5.01
N LYS A 121 2.27 14.00 -3.97
CA LYS A 121 0.81 14.20 -3.93
C LYS A 121 0.36 15.09 -5.10
N LYS A 122 0.96 16.27 -5.26
CA LYS A 122 0.66 17.21 -6.35
C LYS A 122 0.85 16.58 -7.74
N LEU A 123 1.92 15.81 -7.94
CA LEU A 123 2.19 15.10 -9.20
C LEU A 123 1.10 14.07 -9.52
N SER A 124 0.70 13.29 -8.51
CA SER A 124 -0.37 12.30 -8.65
C SER A 124 -1.69 12.97 -9.04
N GLU A 125 -2.08 14.02 -8.33
CA GLU A 125 -3.29 14.82 -8.59
C GLU A 125 -3.27 15.43 -10.00
N HIS A 126 -2.13 15.98 -10.43
CA HIS A 126 -1.98 16.57 -11.76
C HIS A 126 -2.18 15.53 -12.87
N ARG A 127 -1.52 14.37 -12.78
CA ARG A 127 -1.64 13.28 -13.77
C ARG A 127 -3.06 12.75 -13.88
N VAL A 128 -3.70 12.59 -12.73
CA VAL A 128 -5.10 12.20 -12.61
C VAL A 128 -6.00 13.21 -13.33
N ALA A 129 -5.84 14.51 -13.04
CA ALA A 129 -6.64 15.56 -13.66
C ALA A 129 -6.46 15.58 -15.19
N GLY A 130 -5.23 15.38 -15.68
CA GLY A 130 -4.94 15.26 -17.11
C GLY A 130 -5.68 14.10 -17.77
N LYS A 131 -5.65 12.91 -17.15
CA LYS A 131 -6.36 11.73 -17.65
C LYS A 131 -7.87 11.91 -17.68
N LEU A 132 -8.45 12.58 -16.68
CA LEU A 132 -9.88 12.95 -16.68
C LEU A 132 -10.22 13.89 -17.84
N LYS A 133 -9.42 14.94 -18.05
CA LYS A 133 -9.63 15.91 -19.15
C LYS A 133 -9.55 15.24 -20.52
N SER A 134 -8.67 14.25 -20.68
CA SER A 134 -8.46 13.54 -21.94
C SER A 134 -9.54 12.50 -22.27
N GLY A 135 -10.42 12.17 -21.32
CA GLY A 135 -11.41 11.10 -21.46
C GLY A 135 -10.82 9.69 -21.39
N GLU A 136 -9.50 9.53 -21.20
CA GLU A 136 -8.85 8.23 -20.94
C GLU A 136 -9.36 7.60 -19.64
N ILE A 137 -9.70 8.45 -18.67
CA ILE A 137 -10.50 8.07 -17.53
C ILE A 137 -11.90 8.64 -17.74
N ASP A 138 -12.87 7.75 -17.92
CA ASP A 138 -14.27 8.13 -17.89
C ASP A 138 -14.59 8.78 -16.53
N ARG A 139 -15.13 10.00 -16.57
CA ARG A 139 -15.45 10.77 -15.37
C ARG A 139 -16.42 10.04 -14.47
N LYS A 140 -17.38 9.29 -15.03
CA LYS A 140 -18.30 8.47 -14.23
C LYS A 140 -17.55 7.32 -13.54
N THR A 141 -16.62 6.68 -14.23
CA THR A 141 -15.72 5.65 -13.66
C THR A 141 -14.75 6.24 -12.62
N TRP A 142 -14.33 7.50 -12.77
CA TRP A 142 -13.53 8.23 -11.77
C TRP A 142 -14.31 8.60 -10.51
N GLU A 143 -15.56 9.03 -10.67
CA GLU A 143 -16.46 9.35 -9.56
C GLU A 143 -16.86 8.08 -8.79
N LYS A 144 -16.84 6.91 -9.46
CA LYS A 144 -16.92 5.59 -8.82
C LYS A 144 -15.65 5.17 -8.05
N VAL A 145 -14.55 5.92 -8.14
CA VAL A 145 -13.29 5.54 -7.51
C VAL A 145 -13.41 5.67 -6.00
N PRO A 146 -13.12 4.61 -5.24
CA PRO A 146 -13.20 4.69 -3.80
C PRO A 146 -12.21 5.74 -3.28
N ASN A 147 -12.74 6.81 -2.70
CA ASN A 147 -11.96 7.79 -1.97
C ASN A 147 -11.55 7.17 -0.63
N TRP A 148 -10.29 7.28 -0.22
CA TRP A 148 -9.85 6.84 1.12
C TRP A 148 -10.73 7.44 2.23
N VAL A 149 -11.25 8.65 2.00
CA VAL A 149 -12.22 9.32 2.88
C VAL A 149 -13.48 8.47 3.09
N ALA A 150 -14.04 7.89 2.03
CA ALA A 150 -15.22 7.04 2.14
C ALA A 150 -14.94 5.78 2.96
N TRP A 151 -13.76 5.17 2.81
CA TRP A 151 -13.36 3.99 3.59
C TRP A 151 -13.22 4.31 5.08
N ILE A 152 -12.61 5.45 5.40
CA ILE A 152 -12.45 5.88 6.79
C ILE A 152 -13.81 6.27 7.38
N ILE A 153 -14.65 7.03 6.66
CA ILE A 153 -16.00 7.38 7.12
C ILE A 153 -16.84 6.12 7.36
N TYR A 154 -16.78 5.14 6.46
CA TYR A 154 -17.47 3.86 6.63
C TYR A 154 -16.99 3.11 7.89
N ALA A 155 -15.69 3.15 8.19
CA ALA A 155 -15.15 2.59 9.42
C ALA A 155 -15.56 3.37 10.67
N MET A 156 -15.66 4.71 10.58
CA MET A 156 -16.05 5.59 11.68
C MET A 156 -17.49 5.38 12.16
N ILE A 157 -18.35 4.70 11.38
CA ILE A 157 -19.69 4.27 11.85
C ILE A 157 -19.60 3.38 13.09
N ASP A 158 -18.53 2.57 13.16
CA ASP A 158 -18.25 1.71 14.29
C ASP A 158 -17.39 2.41 15.35
N GLN A 159 -17.12 3.71 15.21
CA GLN A 159 -16.42 4.52 16.19
C GLN A 159 -17.43 5.22 17.12
N ASP A 160 -17.11 5.24 18.40
CA ASP A 160 -17.98 5.80 19.43
C ASP A 160 -18.00 7.33 19.40
N GLY A 161 -19.16 7.92 19.71
CA GLY A 161 -19.34 9.37 19.83
C GLY A 161 -19.20 10.19 18.53
N VAL A 162 -19.17 9.57 17.35
CA VAL A 162 -19.02 10.29 16.08
C VAL A 162 -20.32 10.94 15.63
N SER A 163 -20.30 12.26 15.45
CA SER A 163 -21.29 12.99 14.64
C SER A 163 -20.85 13.04 13.18
N PHE A 164 -21.77 12.73 12.27
CA PHE A 164 -21.53 12.64 10.82
C PHE A 164 -21.87 13.93 10.07
N ASP A 165 -21.60 15.08 10.70
CA ASP A 165 -21.59 16.37 10.02
C ASP A 165 -20.18 16.68 9.47
N THR A 166 -20.12 17.47 8.40
CA THR A 166 -18.90 17.74 7.63
C THR A 166 -17.81 18.37 8.49
N ALA A 167 -18.16 19.29 9.40
CA ALA A 167 -17.20 19.98 10.26
C ALA A 167 -16.58 19.04 11.30
N THR A 168 -17.40 18.22 11.96
CA THR A 168 -16.91 17.21 12.92
C THR A 168 -16.03 16.19 12.23
N LEU A 169 -16.44 15.67 11.06
CA LEU A 169 -15.66 14.71 10.29
C LEU A 169 -14.33 15.30 9.83
N LYS A 170 -14.30 16.56 9.37
CA LYS A 170 -13.06 17.25 9.00
C LYS A 170 -12.08 17.33 10.16
N ASN A 171 -12.58 17.61 11.36
CA ASN A 171 -11.76 17.66 12.57
C ASN A 171 -11.24 16.27 12.96
N LEU A 172 -12.11 15.24 12.96
CA LEU A 172 -11.73 13.85 13.24
C LEU A 172 -10.73 13.30 12.21
N LEU A 173 -10.83 13.72 10.94
CA LEU A 173 -9.87 13.45 9.87
C LEU A 173 -8.64 14.36 9.93
N ARG A 174 -8.50 15.21 10.96
CA ARG A 174 -7.36 16.10 11.20
C ARG A 174 -7.06 17.04 10.02
N GLY A 175 -8.11 17.48 9.32
CA GLY A 175 -8.00 18.38 8.17
C GLY A 175 -7.36 17.74 6.92
N LYS A 176 -7.20 16.42 6.88
CA LYS A 176 -6.58 15.71 5.75
C LYS A 176 -7.49 15.60 4.52
N ALA A 177 -8.80 15.78 4.72
CA ALA A 177 -9.82 15.82 3.68
C ALA A 177 -10.48 17.20 3.64
N SER A 178 -10.79 17.68 2.44
CA SER A 178 -11.61 18.87 2.23
C SER A 178 -13.09 18.60 2.55
N GLU A 179 -13.86 19.66 2.79
CA GLU A 179 -15.31 19.55 3.05
C GLU A 179 -16.03 18.92 1.86
N ASP A 180 -15.70 19.35 0.64
CA ASP A 180 -16.23 18.76 -0.59
C ASP A 180 -15.95 17.25 -0.70
N GLU A 181 -14.75 16.80 -0.32
CA GLU A 181 -14.40 15.36 -0.35
C GLU A 181 -15.21 14.55 0.67
N ILE A 182 -15.47 15.13 1.85
CA ILE A 182 -16.26 14.51 2.91
C ILE A 182 -17.72 14.41 2.50
N ASP A 183 -18.29 15.49 1.97
CA ASP A 183 -19.68 15.54 1.52
C ASP A 183 -19.91 14.57 0.36
N ASN A 184 -19.00 14.56 -0.60
CA ASN A 184 -19.03 13.59 -1.69
C ASN A 184 -18.96 12.16 -1.15
N ALA A 185 -18.05 11.87 -0.21
CA ALA A 185 -17.93 10.53 0.37
C ALA A 185 -19.21 10.07 1.11
N LEU A 186 -19.81 10.94 1.93
CA LEU A 186 -21.08 10.66 2.60
C LEU A 186 -22.22 10.42 1.62
N SER A 187 -22.36 11.29 0.62
CA SER A 187 -23.42 11.16 -0.40
C SER A 187 -23.27 9.86 -1.19
N THR A 188 -22.05 9.50 -1.58
CA THR A 188 -21.75 8.24 -2.26
C THR A 188 -22.14 7.04 -1.40
N LEU A 189 -21.71 6.99 -0.14
CA LEU A 189 -22.01 5.87 0.77
C LEU A 189 -23.52 5.70 1.06
N ILE A 190 -24.28 6.79 1.10
CA ILE A 190 -25.74 6.74 1.27
C ILE A 190 -26.41 6.31 -0.03
N SER A 191 -25.99 6.86 -1.18
CA SER A 191 -26.59 6.58 -2.49
C SER A 191 -26.28 5.15 -2.99
N SER A 192 -25.10 4.61 -2.68
CA SER A 192 -24.74 3.22 -2.94
C SER A 192 -25.50 2.24 -2.04
N GLY A 193 -26.10 2.75 -0.96
CA GLY A 193 -26.80 1.95 0.04
C GLY A 193 -25.87 1.26 1.05
N ASP A 194 -24.57 1.56 1.04
CA ASP A 194 -23.60 1.06 2.04
C ASP A 194 -23.94 1.58 3.45
N LEU A 195 -24.43 2.82 3.52
CA LEU A 195 -24.93 3.46 4.73
C LEU A 195 -26.43 3.77 4.60
N ARG A 196 -27.15 3.58 5.70
CA ARG A 196 -28.56 3.95 5.83
C ARG A 196 -28.78 4.72 7.12
N ARG A 197 -29.71 5.66 7.10
CA ARG A 197 -30.19 6.29 8.32
C ARG A 197 -31.18 5.35 8.99
N ASP A 198 -31.00 5.14 10.28
CA ASP A 198 -31.96 4.43 11.11
C ASP A 198 -33.26 5.24 11.15
N GLU A 199 -34.39 4.58 10.89
CA GLU A 199 -35.70 5.22 10.82
C GLU A 199 -36.19 5.74 12.19
N VAL A 200 -35.67 5.18 13.28
CA VAL A 200 -36.09 5.49 14.65
C VAL A 200 -35.14 6.48 15.31
N THR A 201 -33.83 6.29 15.17
CA THR A 201 -32.83 7.14 15.84
C THR A 201 -32.26 8.24 14.94
N GLY A 202 -32.44 8.15 13.62
CA GLY A 202 -31.85 9.08 12.65
C GLY A 202 -30.33 8.90 12.46
N GLU A 203 -29.70 7.98 13.21
CA GLU A 203 -28.27 7.69 13.16
C GLU A 203 -27.88 6.96 11.89
N LEU A 204 -26.67 7.20 11.38
CA LEU A 204 -26.11 6.44 10.27
C LEU A 204 -25.65 5.06 10.73
N LYS A 205 -26.10 4.02 10.04
CA LYS A 205 -25.71 2.62 10.25
C LYS A 205 -25.29 1.97 8.94
N LYS A 206 -24.44 0.95 9.03
CA LYS A 206 -24.09 0.09 7.89
C LYS A 206 -25.31 -0.71 7.46
N ALA A 207 -25.56 -0.81 6.16
CA ALA A 207 -26.64 -1.64 5.66
C ALA A 207 -26.33 -3.14 5.86
N ARG A 208 -27.25 -3.89 6.46
CA ARG A 208 -27.20 -5.36 6.52
C ARG A 208 -27.67 -5.95 5.18
N SER A 209 -26.84 -5.93 4.15
CA SER A 209 -26.78 -7.01 3.16
C SER A 209 -25.62 -6.80 2.20
N LEU A 210 -24.87 -7.88 2.00
CA LEU A 210 -23.85 -8.08 0.99
C LEU A 210 -24.43 -8.11 -0.43
N THR A 211 -23.49 -8.14 -1.38
CA THR A 211 -23.54 -8.80 -2.70
C THR A 211 -23.72 -7.87 -3.90
N GLU A 212 -22.71 -7.04 -4.17
CA GLU A 212 -22.23 -6.96 -5.54
C GLU A 212 -20.80 -7.47 -5.56
N SER A 213 -20.59 -8.57 -6.30
CA SER A 213 -19.24 -8.98 -6.70
C SER A 213 -18.55 -7.76 -7.30
N PRO A 214 -17.28 -7.48 -6.96
CA PRO A 214 -16.59 -6.37 -7.58
C PRO A 214 -16.61 -6.58 -9.09
N GLU A 215 -17.30 -5.70 -9.81
CA GLU A 215 -16.95 -5.33 -11.17
C GLU A 215 -15.42 -5.20 -11.17
N GLU A 216 -14.73 -5.91 -12.07
CA GLU A 216 -13.26 -6.06 -12.03
C GLU A 216 -12.61 -4.68 -11.83
N ILE A 217 -12.17 -4.40 -10.59
CA ILE A 217 -11.74 -3.04 -10.23
C ILE A 217 -10.47 -2.77 -11.03
N PRO A 218 -10.45 -1.74 -11.89
CA PRO A 218 -9.29 -1.46 -12.70
C PRO A 218 -8.03 -1.33 -11.82
N VAL A 219 -6.95 -2.00 -12.21
CA VAL A 219 -5.67 -2.02 -11.47
C VAL A 219 -5.17 -0.60 -11.15
N ALA A 220 -5.46 0.37 -12.03
CA ALA A 220 -5.14 1.77 -11.83
C ALA A 220 -5.81 2.36 -10.57
N LEU A 221 -7.05 1.97 -10.28
CA LEU A 221 -7.80 2.44 -9.11
C LEU A 221 -7.24 1.85 -7.81
N VAL A 222 -6.94 0.55 -7.83
CA VAL A 222 -6.30 -0.13 -6.69
C VAL A 222 -4.98 0.55 -6.34
N ARG A 223 -4.13 0.83 -7.35
CA ARG A 223 -2.85 1.52 -7.16
C ARG A 223 -3.04 2.93 -6.60
N LYS A 224 -4.03 3.67 -7.10
CA LYS A 224 -4.34 5.02 -6.61
C LYS A 224 -4.72 4.98 -5.13
N LEU A 225 -5.66 4.12 -4.74
CA LEU A 225 -6.10 3.99 -3.35
C LEU A 225 -4.95 3.56 -2.45
N GLN A 226 -4.19 2.54 -2.84
CA GLN A 226 -3.01 2.09 -2.09
C GLN A 226 -1.99 3.22 -1.91
N SER A 227 -1.75 4.03 -2.95
CA SER A 227 -0.86 5.19 -2.85
C SER A 227 -1.37 6.21 -1.85
N GLN A 228 -2.67 6.53 -1.86
CA GLN A 228 -3.28 7.43 -0.88
C GLN A 228 -3.11 6.91 0.56
N LEU A 229 -3.38 5.62 0.80
CA LEU A 229 -3.20 5.00 2.12
C LEU A 229 -1.73 4.97 2.56
N MET A 230 -0.79 4.77 1.62
CA MET A 230 0.64 4.87 1.88
C MET A 230 1.04 6.28 2.30
N TYR A 231 0.48 7.32 1.67
CA TYR A 231 0.73 8.72 2.07
C TYR A 231 0.20 9.02 3.47
N LEU A 232 -0.97 8.49 3.84
CA LEU A 232 -1.45 8.62 5.22
C LEU A 232 -0.49 7.99 6.24
N GLY A 233 0.08 6.83 5.91
CA GLY A 233 1.12 6.20 6.71
C GLY A 233 2.38 7.06 6.79
N LEU A 234 2.86 7.58 5.67
CA LEU A 234 4.03 8.45 5.65
C LEU A 234 3.80 9.74 6.45
N GLU A 235 2.62 10.35 6.38
CA GLU A 235 2.28 11.51 7.22
C GLU A 235 2.24 11.15 8.71
N SER A 236 1.67 9.99 9.07
CA SER A 236 1.62 9.51 10.47
C SER A 236 3.03 9.34 11.05
N LEU A 237 4.00 8.89 10.24
CA LEU A 237 5.40 8.79 10.65
C LEU A 237 5.98 10.12 11.18
N TYR A 238 5.56 11.26 10.62
CA TYR A 238 6.06 12.59 11.01
C TYR A 238 5.14 13.34 11.98
N GLN A 239 3.84 13.07 11.97
CA GLN A 239 2.84 13.82 12.73
C GLN A 239 2.44 13.15 14.05
N ASP A 240 2.43 11.82 14.11
CA ASP A 240 1.96 11.08 15.27
C ASP A 240 3.12 10.66 16.19
N GLN A 241 2.86 10.67 17.49
CA GLN A 241 3.84 10.23 18.48
C GLN A 241 4.11 8.73 18.34
N PRO A 242 5.34 8.25 18.61
CA PRO A 242 5.68 6.83 18.51
C PRO A 242 4.80 5.89 19.34
N THR A 243 4.17 6.38 20.42
CA THR A 243 3.24 5.62 21.25
C THR A 243 1.84 5.44 20.62
N GLU A 244 1.50 6.24 19.62
CA GLU A 244 0.19 6.20 18.93
C GLU A 244 0.24 5.43 17.60
N ARG A 245 1.41 4.93 17.19
CA ARG A 245 1.64 4.28 15.89
C ARG A 245 2.64 3.15 15.99
N GLU A 246 2.49 2.14 15.14
CA GLU A 246 3.44 1.05 15.01
C GLU A 246 4.13 1.10 13.64
N PHE A 247 5.46 1.25 13.63
CA PHE A 247 6.28 1.25 12.42
C PHE A 247 7.45 0.27 12.60
N GLY A 248 7.26 -0.96 12.11
CA GLY A 248 8.31 -1.97 12.04
C GLY A 248 8.91 -2.07 10.64
N THR A 249 10.21 -2.40 10.56
CA THR A 249 10.89 -2.67 9.28
C THR A 249 11.67 -3.98 9.35
N LEU A 250 11.60 -4.77 8.28
CA LEU A 250 12.35 -6.02 8.14
C LEU A 250 12.88 -6.14 6.71
N THR A 251 14.17 -6.44 6.56
CA THR A 251 14.81 -6.67 5.25
C THR A 251 15.26 -8.13 5.16
N LEU A 252 14.80 -8.85 4.15
CA LEU A 252 15.01 -10.29 3.98
C LEU A 252 15.59 -10.60 2.60
N SER A 253 16.44 -11.63 2.52
CA SER A 253 16.79 -12.29 1.27
C SER A 253 15.95 -13.55 1.14
N LEU A 254 15.08 -13.60 0.13
CA LEU A 254 14.09 -14.66 -0.05
C LEU A 254 14.22 -15.31 -1.43
N THR A 255 14.04 -16.62 -1.49
CA THR A 255 13.71 -17.33 -2.72
C THR A 255 12.30 -16.97 -3.18
N LYS A 256 11.95 -17.28 -4.43
CA LYS A 256 10.61 -17.06 -4.98
C LYS A 256 9.53 -17.80 -4.16
N SER A 257 9.81 -19.01 -3.69
CA SER A 257 8.87 -19.81 -2.91
C SER A 257 8.60 -19.16 -1.55
N GLU A 258 9.65 -18.76 -0.84
CA GLU A 258 9.52 -18.11 0.48
C GLU A 258 8.79 -16.76 0.35
N PHE A 259 9.04 -16.00 -0.72
CA PHE A 259 8.33 -14.76 -0.99
C PHE A 259 6.82 -14.97 -1.15
N GLU A 260 6.40 -15.95 -1.95
CA GLU A 260 4.97 -16.27 -2.13
C GLU A 260 4.33 -16.84 -0.85
N GLU A 261 5.07 -17.60 -0.05
CA GLU A 261 4.61 -18.09 1.25
C GLU A 261 4.36 -16.94 2.24
N ILE A 262 5.30 -16.01 2.38
CA ILE A 262 5.11 -14.84 3.24
C ILE A 262 3.93 -14.01 2.75
N LYS A 263 3.82 -13.77 1.43
CA LYS A 263 2.68 -13.07 0.83
C LYS A 263 1.34 -13.74 1.17
N PHE A 264 1.30 -15.08 1.19
CA PHE A 264 0.12 -15.83 1.63
C PHE A 264 -0.18 -15.62 3.11
N LYS A 265 0.81 -15.72 4.00
CA LYS A 265 0.67 -15.47 5.45
C LYS A 265 0.16 -14.06 5.74
N LEU A 266 0.70 -13.04 5.06
CA LEU A 266 0.26 -11.66 5.22
C LEU A 266 -1.22 -11.47 4.82
N ARG A 267 -1.67 -12.15 3.75
CA ARG A 267 -3.09 -12.14 3.36
C ARG A 267 -3.98 -12.80 4.41
N GLN A 268 -3.55 -13.93 4.98
CA GLN A 268 -4.30 -14.61 6.04
C GLN A 268 -4.40 -13.75 7.29
N MET A 269 -3.28 -13.15 7.73
CA MET A 269 -3.24 -12.24 8.86
C MET A 269 -4.22 -11.07 8.68
N ARG A 270 -4.19 -10.43 7.51
CA ARG A 270 -5.14 -9.34 7.20
C ARG A 270 -6.60 -9.80 7.27
N LYS A 271 -6.92 -10.98 6.71
CA LYS A 271 -8.28 -11.55 6.76
C LYS A 271 -8.71 -11.83 8.21
N ALA A 272 -7.83 -12.36 9.04
CA ALA A 272 -8.08 -12.63 10.45
C ALA A 272 -8.36 -11.34 11.23
N LEU A 273 -7.46 -10.35 11.15
CA LEU A 273 -7.62 -9.05 11.83
C LEU A 273 -8.93 -8.36 11.48
N HIS A 274 -9.31 -8.37 10.19
CA HIS A 274 -10.58 -7.78 9.75
C HIS A 274 -11.79 -8.53 10.33
N LYS A 275 -11.77 -9.86 10.29
CA LYS A 275 -12.84 -10.69 10.84
C LYS A 275 -13.02 -10.42 12.33
N ASP A 276 -11.92 -10.44 13.09
CA ASP A 276 -11.95 -10.26 14.54
C ASP A 276 -12.44 -8.85 14.91
N ASN A 277 -11.98 -7.83 14.19
CA ASN A 277 -12.48 -6.46 14.35
C ASN A 277 -13.98 -6.36 14.04
N SER A 278 -14.45 -6.96 12.95
CA SER A 278 -15.87 -6.95 12.57
C SER A 278 -16.75 -7.59 13.65
N ILE A 279 -16.31 -8.70 14.24
CA ILE A 279 -17.01 -9.36 15.34
C ILE A 279 -17.02 -8.47 16.59
N ALA A 280 -15.88 -7.88 16.95
CA ALA A 280 -15.79 -6.99 18.10
C ALA A 280 -16.72 -5.77 17.98
N ARG A 281 -16.85 -5.18 16.79
CA ARG A 281 -17.74 -4.04 16.51
C ARG A 281 -19.23 -4.37 16.52
N MET A 282 -19.62 -5.65 16.47
CA MET A 282 -21.00 -6.05 16.73
C MET A 282 -21.40 -5.93 18.20
N LYS A 283 -20.41 -5.96 19.11
CA LYS A 283 -20.64 -5.90 20.56
C LYS A 283 -20.47 -4.47 21.08
N ASP A 284 -19.29 -3.88 20.83
CA ASP A 284 -18.89 -2.58 21.38
C ASP A 284 -18.27 -1.71 20.27
N LYS A 285 -18.54 -0.41 20.28
CA LYS A 285 -17.91 0.55 19.37
C LYS A 285 -16.41 0.72 19.69
N GLY A 286 -15.64 1.13 18.69
CA GLY A 286 -14.22 1.45 18.85
C GLY A 286 -13.99 2.92 19.24
N GLU A 287 -12.86 3.21 19.87
CA GLU A 287 -12.51 4.59 20.25
C GLU A 287 -12.04 5.42 19.05
N ARG A 288 -11.32 4.78 18.12
CA ARG A 288 -10.64 5.44 17.01
C ARG A 288 -10.43 4.50 15.83
N VAL A 289 -10.53 5.03 14.61
CA VAL A 289 -10.16 4.30 13.38
C VAL A 289 -8.65 4.33 13.17
N TYR A 290 -8.07 3.16 12.90
CA TYR A 290 -6.65 2.99 12.57
C TYR A 290 -6.50 2.41 11.16
N GLN A 291 -5.54 2.94 10.40
CA GLN A 291 -5.17 2.41 9.08
C GLN A 291 -3.94 1.52 9.21
N LEU A 292 -4.10 0.22 8.93
CA LEU A 292 -2.99 -0.75 8.88
C LEU A 292 -2.54 -0.98 7.43
N ASN A 293 -1.28 -0.63 7.15
CA ASN A 293 -0.65 -0.91 5.85
C ASN A 293 0.44 -1.97 6.04
N ILE A 294 0.37 -3.06 5.26
CA ILE A 294 1.37 -4.13 5.26
C ILE A 294 1.94 -4.23 3.85
N GLN A 295 3.25 -4.10 3.70
CA GLN A 295 3.91 -4.03 2.41
C GLN A 295 5.10 -5.00 2.36
N LEU A 296 5.15 -5.81 1.31
CA LEU A 296 6.28 -6.69 0.99
C LEU A 296 6.56 -6.51 -0.50
N PHE A 297 7.75 -6.01 -0.83
CA PHE A 297 8.16 -5.73 -2.21
C PHE A 297 9.65 -6.00 -2.40
N PRO A 298 10.08 -6.40 -3.61
CA PRO A 298 11.49 -6.55 -3.91
C PRO A 298 12.17 -5.18 -3.97
N VAL A 299 13.32 -5.05 -3.32
CA VAL A 299 14.19 -3.85 -3.36
C VAL A 299 15.38 -4.01 -4.29
N THR A 300 15.63 -5.22 -4.80
CA THR A 300 16.70 -5.54 -5.75
C THR A 300 16.17 -6.43 -6.87
N ASN A 301 16.77 -6.33 -8.05
CA ASN A 301 16.54 -7.31 -9.12
C ASN A 301 17.21 -8.65 -8.77
N ALA A 302 16.66 -9.75 -9.26
CA ALA A 302 17.37 -11.03 -9.24
C ALA A 302 18.62 -10.92 -10.12
N VAL A 303 19.76 -11.42 -9.63
CA VAL A 303 20.97 -11.52 -10.46
C VAL A 303 20.74 -12.62 -11.48
N GLU A 304 20.83 -12.29 -12.78
CA GLU A 304 20.87 -13.28 -13.86
C GLU A 304 22.14 -14.12 -13.70
N THR A 305 22.05 -15.22 -12.99
CA THR A 305 23.16 -16.18 -12.88
C THR A 305 23.10 -17.14 -14.06
N ALA A 306 24.15 -17.13 -14.89
CA ALA A 306 24.52 -18.29 -15.70
C ALA A 306 24.47 -19.54 -14.81
N VAL A 307 23.78 -20.57 -15.29
CA VAL A 307 23.54 -21.90 -14.70
C VAL A 307 24.30 -22.15 -13.39
N LYS A 308 23.62 -22.00 -12.25
CA LYS A 308 24.17 -22.41 -10.95
C LYS A 308 24.12 -23.94 -10.84
N ALA A 309 25.29 -24.55 -10.67
CA ALA A 309 25.45 -25.92 -10.20
C ALA A 309 24.65 -26.13 -8.89
N PRO A 310 24.11 -27.34 -8.65
CA PRO A 310 23.27 -27.58 -7.48
C PRO A 310 24.07 -27.33 -6.20
N ALA A 311 23.51 -26.51 -5.31
CA ALA A 311 24.06 -26.31 -3.97
C ALA A 311 24.11 -27.65 -3.24
N MET A 312 25.29 -27.99 -2.69
CA MET A 312 25.45 -29.16 -1.83
C MET A 312 24.44 -29.08 -0.69
N LYS A 313 23.57 -30.09 -0.59
CA LYS A 313 22.74 -30.30 0.60
C LYS A 313 23.68 -30.47 1.80
N SER A 314 23.49 -29.65 2.82
CA SER A 314 24.16 -29.84 4.11
C SER A 314 23.80 -31.23 4.65
N ALA A 315 24.78 -32.12 4.75
CA ALA A 315 24.63 -33.44 5.33
C ALA A 315 24.51 -33.31 6.85
N LEU A 316 23.29 -33.06 7.34
CA LEU A 316 22.89 -33.22 8.74
C LEU A 316 21.40 -33.59 8.77
N ASP A 317 21.05 -34.67 8.07
CA ASP A 317 19.84 -35.44 8.30
C ASP A 317 20.19 -36.53 9.34
N ILE A 318 19.87 -36.30 10.61
CA ILE A 318 19.71 -37.40 11.58
C ILE A 318 18.23 -37.73 11.60
N GLN A 319 17.88 -38.87 10.99
CA GLN A 319 16.55 -39.47 11.10
C GLN A 319 16.32 -39.92 12.55
N VAL A 320 15.26 -39.42 13.17
CA VAL A 320 14.66 -40.05 14.35
C VAL A 320 13.17 -40.21 14.06
N GLU A 321 12.81 -41.33 13.44
CA GLU A 321 11.46 -41.87 13.53
C GLU A 321 11.43 -42.83 14.72
N THR A 322 10.61 -42.54 15.73
CA THR A 322 9.79 -43.55 16.42
C THR A 322 8.74 -42.84 17.29
N PRO A 323 7.49 -43.36 17.34
CA PRO A 323 6.33 -42.64 17.85
C PRO A 323 6.23 -42.69 19.38
N ILE A 324 5.79 -41.57 19.99
CA ILE A 324 5.47 -41.50 21.42
C ILE A 324 4.03 -41.98 21.60
N VAL A 325 3.85 -43.13 22.24
CA VAL A 325 2.57 -43.64 22.73
C VAL A 325 2.42 -43.19 24.18
N GLU A 326 1.39 -42.41 24.48
CA GLU A 326 0.99 -42.08 25.85
C GLU A 326 0.46 -43.32 26.57
N THR A 327 1.08 -43.68 27.69
CA THR A 327 0.50 -44.60 28.67
C THR A 327 0.48 -43.94 30.05
N THR A 328 -0.72 -43.96 30.63
CA THR A 328 -1.08 -43.47 31.97
C THR A 328 -0.31 -44.17 33.10
N PRO A 329 0.01 -43.47 34.21
CA PRO A 329 0.74 -44.07 35.33
C PRO A 329 -0.19 -44.89 36.24
N VAL A 330 0.31 -46.06 36.66
CA VAL A 330 -0.26 -46.95 37.70
C VAL A 330 0.67 -46.94 38.92
N GLU A 331 0.08 -46.92 40.11
CA GLU A 331 0.71 -46.83 41.44
C GLU A 331 1.51 -48.08 41.90
N ALA A 332 2.58 -47.80 42.68
CA ALA A 332 3.16 -48.51 43.85
C ALA A 332 3.76 -49.94 43.70
N PRO A 333 4.72 -50.41 44.57
CA PRO A 333 5.03 -49.95 45.94
C PRO A 333 6.52 -49.82 46.39
N VAL A 334 6.75 -48.90 47.35
CA VAL A 334 7.53 -48.95 48.62
C VAL A 334 8.94 -49.60 48.70
N MET A 335 9.95 -48.83 49.16
CA MET A 335 10.85 -49.17 50.30
C MET A 335 11.66 -47.96 50.84
N MET A 336 11.26 -47.51 52.05
CA MET A 336 12.01 -47.04 53.24
C MET A 336 13.37 -46.32 53.10
N ALA A 337 13.43 -45.05 53.55
CA ALA A 337 14.28 -44.62 54.69
C ALA A 337 13.91 -43.19 55.18
N GLU A 338 14.15 -42.97 56.46
CA GLU A 338 13.60 -42.00 57.43
C GLU A 338 13.66 -40.47 57.16
N ALA A 339 12.73 -39.79 57.86
CA ALA A 339 12.54 -38.35 57.99
C ALA A 339 13.49 -37.68 59.03
N PRO A 340 13.42 -36.35 59.23
CA PRO A 340 12.47 -35.87 60.25
C PRO A 340 11.68 -34.56 59.92
N ALA A 341 10.45 -34.54 60.47
CA ALA A 341 9.69 -33.46 61.13
C ALA A 341 9.42 -32.06 60.48
N VAL A 342 8.21 -31.89 59.88
CA VAL A 342 6.97 -31.18 60.35
C VAL A 342 7.15 -29.92 61.26
N PRO A 343 6.31 -28.83 61.24
CA PRO A 343 4.87 -28.69 60.84
C PRO A 343 4.55 -27.44 59.99
N GLN A 344 3.31 -27.08 59.58
CA GLN A 344 1.99 -27.67 59.31
C GLN A 344 1.01 -26.46 59.18
N ALA A 345 -0.10 -26.66 58.47
CA ALA A 345 -1.40 -25.93 58.47
C ALA A 345 -1.71 -25.15 57.19
N ALA A 346 -2.92 -25.17 56.62
CA ALA A 346 -4.11 -26.02 56.71
C ALA A 346 -4.98 -25.70 55.48
N ALA A 347 -5.59 -26.70 54.85
CA ALA A 347 -6.77 -26.57 53.98
C ALA A 347 -8.04 -26.60 54.89
N PRO A 348 -9.33 -26.58 54.43
CA PRO A 348 -9.82 -26.79 53.06
C PRO A 348 -11.10 -26.00 52.66
N ALA A 349 -11.63 -26.28 51.45
CA ALA A 349 -13.00 -26.72 51.17
C ALA A 349 -13.64 -26.09 49.91
N ALA A 350 -13.76 -26.89 48.85
CA ALA A 350 -14.91 -26.87 47.93
C ALA A 350 -16.04 -27.73 48.56
N PRO A 351 -17.28 -27.88 48.03
CA PRO A 351 -17.48 -28.53 46.71
C PRO A 351 -18.83 -28.30 45.95
N VAL A 352 -18.92 -28.94 44.75
CA VAL A 352 -20.10 -29.48 44.00
C VAL A 352 -21.03 -28.50 43.25
N SER A 353 -21.64 -28.77 42.08
CA SER A 353 -21.45 -29.61 40.86
C SER A 353 -22.75 -29.50 40.01
N ALA A 354 -22.62 -29.59 38.68
CA ALA A 354 -23.59 -30.14 37.69
C ALA A 354 -24.98 -29.47 37.51
N LYS A 355 -25.63 -29.40 36.33
CA LYS A 355 -25.62 -30.27 35.15
C LYS A 355 -26.34 -29.60 33.93
N GLU A 356 -25.93 -30.04 32.74
CA GLU A 356 -26.47 -30.02 31.36
C GLU A 356 -27.93 -29.61 31.04
N GLN A 357 -28.16 -28.94 29.88
CA GLN A 357 -28.69 -29.57 28.65
C GLN A 357 -28.85 -28.63 27.42
N LYS A 358 -28.24 -29.07 26.31
CA LYS A 358 -28.72 -29.22 24.90
C LYS A 358 -29.33 -28.07 24.05
N ASN A 359 -28.68 -27.93 22.88
CA ASN A 359 -29.19 -27.72 21.51
C ASN A 359 -29.91 -26.41 21.13
N GLU A 360 -29.25 -25.62 20.28
CA GLU A 360 -29.85 -25.17 19.02
C GLU A 360 -28.74 -24.83 18.00
N ARG A 361 -28.71 -25.59 16.89
CA ARG A 361 -27.91 -25.28 15.71
C ARG A 361 -28.66 -24.21 14.92
N SER A 362 -28.11 -23.01 14.77
CA SER A 362 -28.52 -22.10 13.70
C SER A 362 -27.35 -21.26 13.15
N ASN A 363 -27.13 -21.40 11.85
CA ASN A 363 -26.63 -20.39 10.91
C ASN A 363 -25.26 -19.70 11.17
N VAL A 364 -24.20 -20.49 11.31
CA VAL A 364 -22.80 -20.02 11.24
C VAL A 364 -22.32 -19.84 9.76
N SER A 365 -23.13 -20.25 8.78
CA SER A 365 -22.76 -20.32 7.36
C SER A 365 -22.79 -18.97 6.62
N SER A 366 -23.66 -18.03 6.99
CA SER A 366 -23.84 -16.76 6.26
C SER A 366 -22.81 -15.67 6.60
N LEU A 367 -22.16 -15.76 7.76
CA LEU A 367 -21.16 -14.78 8.23
C LEU A 367 -19.76 -15.01 7.64
N ALA A 368 -19.46 -16.23 7.19
CA ALA A 368 -18.20 -16.56 6.52
C ALA A 368 -18.15 -16.01 5.07
N ALA A 369 -19.31 -15.86 4.43
CA ALA A 369 -19.43 -15.29 3.08
C ALA A 369 -19.14 -13.78 3.05
N THR A 370 -19.46 -13.07 4.14
CA THR A 370 -19.16 -11.64 4.33
C THR A 370 -17.65 -11.35 4.38
N ALA A 371 -16.87 -12.29 4.92
CA ALA A 371 -15.43 -12.15 5.15
C ALA A 371 -14.56 -12.32 3.89
N ALA A 372 -15.11 -12.85 2.80
CA ALA A 372 -14.39 -13.01 1.53
C ALA A 372 -14.41 -11.72 0.70
N SER A 373 -15.54 -11.02 0.65
CA SER A 373 -15.78 -9.90 -0.27
C SER A 373 -14.83 -8.71 -0.08
N ALA A 374 -14.59 -8.23 1.14
CA ALA A 374 -13.69 -7.10 1.39
C ALA A 374 -12.20 -7.43 1.19
N ALA A 375 -11.82 -8.69 1.41
CA ALA A 375 -10.44 -9.14 1.27
C ALA A 375 -10.08 -9.61 -0.14
N ASP A 376 -11.08 -9.95 -0.95
CA ASP A 376 -10.95 -10.35 -2.35
C ASP A 376 -11.05 -9.13 -3.32
N LEU A 377 -11.41 -7.93 -2.82
CA LEU A 377 -11.20 -6.64 -3.51
C LEU A 377 -9.73 -6.36 -3.92
N PHE A 378 -8.78 -7.11 -3.35
CA PHE A 378 -7.34 -6.92 -3.54
C PHE A 378 -6.62 -8.21 -4.00
N ARG A 379 -7.32 -9.10 -4.71
CA ARG A 379 -6.67 -10.25 -5.37
C ARG A 379 -5.97 -9.86 -6.66
#